data_AF-A0A496PVT7-F1
#
_entry.id   AF-A0A496PVT7-F1
#
_cell.length_a   1.000
_cell.length_b   1.000
_cell.length_c   1.000
_cell.angle_alpha   90.00
_cell.angle_beta   90.00
_cell.angle_gamma   90.00
#
_symmetry.space_group_name_H-M   'P 1'
#
loop_
_entity.id
_entity.type
_entity.pdbx_description
1 polymer ?
#
loop_
_entity_poly.entity_id
_entity_poly.type
_entity_poly.pdbx_seq_one_letter_code
_entity_poly.pdbx_strand_id
1 'polypeptide(L)' 'MKLKPETNIEEFIKVHYDLVGFLIRHDLPCVVCGEPFWGTLAELAHQKGWNEEQIAELVDEYNQLSTH' A
#
# COMPACT_ATOMS: atom_id res chain seq x y z
N MET A 1 11.14 7.15 4.62
CA MET A 1 9.80 7.73 4.43
C MET A 1 8.81 6.74 5.02
N LYS A 2 7.81 7.17 5.80
CA LYS A 2 6.85 6.24 6.39
C LYS A 2 5.63 6.08 5.49
N LEU A 3 5.14 4.85 5.34
CA LEU A 3 3.86 4.58 4.70
C LEU A 3 2.73 5.09 5.60
N LYS A 4 1.67 5.65 5.01
CA LYS A 4 0.45 6.09 5.69
C LYS A 4 -0.78 5.70 4.87
N PRO A 5 -1.98 5.59 5.48
CA PRO A 5 -3.23 5.39 4.75
C PRO A 5 -3.49 6.47 3.69
N GLU A 6 -3.15 7.72 3.99
CA GLU A 6 -3.28 8.88 3.07
C GLU A 6 -2.16 8.95 2.01
N THR A 7 -1.19 8.03 2.04
CA THR A 7 -0.08 8.03 1.08
C THR A 7 -0.60 7.69 -0.31
N ASN A 8 -0.23 8.51 -1.29
CA ASN A 8 -0.45 8.20 -2.70
C ASN A 8 0.39 7.01 -3.10
N ILE A 9 -0.28 5.93 -3.53
CA ILE A 9 0.38 4.69 -3.94
C ILE A 9 1.33 4.99 -5.10
N GLU A 10 0.88 5.70 -6.13
CA GLU A 10 1.68 6.01 -7.33
C GLU A 10 3.03 6.65 -6.97
N GLU A 11 2.99 7.73 -6.17
CA GLU A 11 4.21 8.45 -5.78
C GLU A 11 5.09 7.59 -4.87
N PHE A 12 4.49 6.77 -4.01
CA PHE A 12 5.25 5.94 -3.09
C PHE A 12 5.94 4.78 -3.80
N ILE A 13 5.27 4.08 -4.72
CA ILE A 13 5.86 2.95 -5.46
C ILE A 13 6.98 3.41 -6.40
N LYS A 14 6.98 4.68 -6.85
CA LYS A 14 8.09 5.27 -7.63
C LYS A 14 9.39 5.33 -6.82
N VAL A 15 9.29 5.51 -5.50
CA VAL A 15 10.43 5.55 -4.58
C VAL A 15 10.70 4.18 -3.95
N HIS A 16 9.64 3.45 -3.63
CA HIS A 16 9.63 2.17 -2.92
C HIS A 16 8.88 1.11 -3.72
N TYR A 17 9.52 0.59 -4.77
CA TYR A 17 8.94 -0.46 -5.63
C TYR A 17 8.61 -1.75 -4.87
N ASP A 18 9.31 -2.04 -3.77
CA ASP A 18 9.03 -3.20 -2.90
C ASP A 18 7.60 -3.21 -2.34
N LEU A 19 7.00 -2.03 -2.16
CA LEU A 19 5.60 -1.91 -1.71
C LEU A 19 4.64 -2.68 -2.63
N VAL A 20 4.91 -2.74 -3.93
CA VAL A 20 4.08 -3.49 -4.88
C VAL A 20 4.04 -4.97 -4.53
N GLY A 21 5.21 -5.58 -4.32
CA GLY A 21 5.30 -7.00 -3.95
C GLY A 21 4.77 -7.29 -2.54
N PHE A 22 4.88 -6.32 -1.65
CA PHE A 22 4.30 -6.40 -0.31
C PHE A 22 2.77 -6.41 -0.35
N LEU A 23 2.16 -5.44 -1.03
CA LEU A 23 0.71 -5.33 -1.15
C LEU A 23 0.09 -6.52 -1.90
N ILE A 24 0.74 -7.02 -2.95
CA ILE A 24 0.29 -8.23 -3.66
C ILE A 24 0.27 -9.47 -2.74
N ARG A 25 1.26 -9.62 -1.85
CA ARG A 25 1.28 -10.73 -0.86
C ARG A 25 0.12 -10.64 0.13
N HIS A 26 -0.38 -9.45 0.39
CA HIS A 26 -1.53 -9.15 1.25
C HIS A 26 -2.87 -9.12 0.48
N ASP A 27 -2.94 -9.69 -0.72
CA ASP A 27 -4.14 -9.70 -1.59
C ASP A 27 -4.63 -8.29 -2.01
N LEU A 28 -3.72 -7.32 -2.00
CA LEU A 28 -4.00 -5.90 -2.21
C LEU A 28 -3.26 -5.37 -3.45
N PRO A 29 -3.50 -5.92 -4.66
CA PRO A 29 -2.73 -5.55 -5.85
C PRO A 29 -2.91 -4.06 -6.17
N CYS A 30 -1.82 -3.30 -6.08
CA CYS A 30 -1.81 -1.87 -6.36
C CYS A 30 -1.41 -1.54 -7.81
N VAL A 31 -1.04 -2.55 -8.59
CA VAL A 31 -0.75 -2.45 -10.02
C VAL A 31 -1.65 -3.45 -10.73
N VAL A 32 -2.54 -2.97 -11.60
CA VAL A 32 -3.49 -3.78 -12.34
C VAL A 32 -3.35 -3.46 -13.81
N CYS A 33 -3.27 -4.50 -14.66
CA CYS A 33 -3.05 -4.35 -16.10
C CYS A 33 -1.83 -3.50 -16.51
N GLY A 34 -0.83 -3.37 -15.61
CA GLY A 34 0.38 -2.56 -15.84
C GLY A 34 0.26 -1.09 -15.41
N GLU A 35 -0.90 -0.67 -14.89
CA GLU A 35 -1.11 0.68 -14.39
C GLU A 35 -1.14 0.69 -12.87
N PRO A 36 -0.43 1.63 -12.22
CA PRO A 36 -0.50 1.78 -10.78
C PRO A 36 -1.81 2.41 -10.35
N PHE A 37 -2.24 2.12 -9.12
CA PHE A 37 -3.44 2.70 -8.56
C PHE A 37 -3.28 4.21 -8.38
N TRP A 38 -4.14 4.99 -9.04
CA TRP A 38 -4.24 6.43 -8.90
C TRP A 38 -5.11 6.82 -7.70
N GLY A 39 -4.52 6.67 -6.52
CA GLY A 39 -5.17 7.09 -5.28
C GLY A 39 -4.34 6.76 -4.05
N THR A 40 -4.98 6.83 -2.89
CA THR A 40 -4.32 6.54 -1.61
C THR A 40 -4.41 5.07 -1.24
N LEU A 41 -3.53 4.63 -0.34
CA LEU A 41 -3.57 3.27 0.21
C LEU A 41 -4.93 2.96 0.86
N ALA A 42 -5.50 3.92 1.58
CA ALA A 42 -6.81 3.77 2.20
C ALA A 42 -7.91 3.52 1.16
N GLU A 43 -7.93 4.27 0.06
CA GLU A 43 -8.93 4.05 -0.99
C GLU A 43 -8.81 2.67 -1.63
N LEU A 44 -7.60 2.23 -1.98
CA LEU A 44 -7.38 0.90 -2.54
C LEU A 44 -7.87 -0.20 -1.58
N ALA A 45 -7.53 -0.06 -0.30
CA ALA A 45 -7.92 -1.02 0.72
C ALA A 45 -9.44 -1.03 0.94
N HIS A 46 -10.08 0.14 0.98
CA HIS A 46 -11.53 0.25 1.07
C HIS A 46 -12.25 -0.34 -0.15
N GLN A 47 -11.70 -0.23 -1.37
CA GLN A 47 -12.27 -0.91 -2.54
C GLN A 47 -12.26 -2.44 -2.39
N LYS A 48 -11.28 -2.98 -1.67
CA LYS A 48 -11.20 -4.40 -1.30
C LYS A 48 -12.08 -4.77 -0.10
N GLY A 49 -12.72 -3.79 0.54
CA GLY A 49 -13.53 -4.00 1.74
C GLY A 49 -12.73 -4.10 3.03
N TRP A 50 -11.50 -3.55 3.05
CA TRP A 50 -10.70 -3.49 4.26
C TRP A 50 -11.19 -2.38 5.19
N ASN A 51 -11.05 -2.63 6.48
CA ASN A 51 -11.33 -1.66 7.53
C ASN A 51 -10.08 -0.86 7.91
N GLU A 52 -10.28 0.27 8.58
CA GLU A 52 -9.20 1.15 9.04
C GLU A 52 -8.15 0.43 9.90
N GLU A 53 -8.58 -0.52 10.73
CA GLU A 53 -7.70 -1.36 11.56
C GLU A 53 -6.73 -2.20 10.71
N GLN A 54 -7.25 -2.89 9.67
CA GLN A 54 -6.41 -3.70 8.79
C GLN A 54 -5.42 -2.85 7.99
N ILE A 55 -5.85 -1.66 7.58
CA ILE A 55 -4.98 -0.70 6.88
C ILE A 55 -3.88 -0.23 7.84
N ALA A 56 -4.22 0.08 9.09
CA ALA A 56 -3.26 0.50 10.10
C ALA A 56 -2.24 -0.61 10.41
N GLU A 57 -2.69 -1.85 10.58
CA GLU A 57 -1.80 -3.01 10.80
C GLU A 57 -0.85 -3.21 9.61
N LEU A 58 -1.37 -3.17 8.39
CA LEU A 58 -0.57 -3.32 7.17
C LEU A 58 0.47 -2.20 7.01
N VAL A 59 0.08 -0.96 7.34
CA VAL A 59 0.97 0.20 7.34
C VAL A 59 2.06 0.06 8.40
N ASP A 60 1.72 -0.39 9.62
CA ASP A 60 2.71 -0.61 10.67
C ASP A 60 3.69 -1.72 10.29
N GLU A 61 3.18 -2.85 9.80
CA GLU A 61 3.98 -3.99 9.33
C GLU A 61 4.99 -3.55 8.26
N TYR A 62 4.54 -2.83 7.23
CA TYR A 62 5.42 -2.33 6.18
C TYR A 62 6.50 -1.37 6.71
N ASN A 63 6.12 -0.47 7.62
CA ASN A 63 7.04 0.49 8.22
C ASN A 63 8.09 -0.19 9.10
N GLN A 64 7.75 -1.30 9.76
CA GLN A 64 8.71 -2.10 10.53
C GLN A 64 9.70 -2.84 9.62
N LEU A 65 9.20 -3.40 8.50
CA LEU A 65 10.04 -4.08 7.52
C LEU A 65 10.99 -3.13 6.78
N SER A 66 10.53 -1.92 6.46
CA SER A 66 11.33 -0.90 5.75
C SER A 66 12.38 -0.21 6.62
N THR A 67 12.49 -0.57 7.90
CA THR A 67 13.45 0.02 8.84
C THR A 67 14.82 -0.70 8.88
N HIS A 68 15.05 -1.68 8.00
CA HIS A 68 16.35 -2.38 7.86
C HIS A 68 17.15 -1.96 6.64
#